data_AF-A0A7H9VC87-F1
#
_entry.id   AF-A0A7H9VC87-F1
#
_cell.length_a   1.000
_cell.length_b   1.000
_cell.length_c   1.000
_cell.angle_alpha   90.00
_cell.angle_beta   90.00
_cell.angle_gamma   90.00
#
_symmetry.space_group_name_H-M   'P 1'
#
loop_
_entity.id
_entity.type
_entity.pdbx_description
1 polymer ?
#
loop_
_entity_poly.entity_id
_entity_poly.type
_entity_poly.pdbx_seq_one_letter_code
_entity_poly.pdbx_strand_id
1 'polypeptide(L)'
;MTPRTKRIVGKSLVVTIIAVVATFGLSFTARLALQMPIDWLSWVECTFIPILIGMPVSAYIFTQSETIQDTCDKLEKSHAALTEAHDRLTFVTSHDPMTGLLSRGGFMARMDRSRDEGECDTLLLIDPDHFSSINDRHGHSKGDEVLVRIAKALVYATRPGDSVGRLGGEEFGVFVARRAQRAGRYDCGEHPSAY
;
A
#
# COMPACT_ATOMS: atom_id res chain seq x y z
N MET A 1 -6.38 -10.92 -40.03
CA MET A 1 -6.83 -11.40 -38.70
C MET A 1 -5.60 -11.71 -37.85
N THR A 2 -5.41 -11.02 -36.73
CA THR A 2 -4.21 -11.22 -35.89
C THR A 2 -4.30 -12.53 -35.11
N PRO A 3 -3.17 -13.14 -34.69
CA PRO A 3 -3.17 -14.38 -33.91
C PRO A 3 -3.98 -14.26 -32.60
N ARG A 4 -4.03 -13.06 -32.00
CA ARG A 4 -4.90 -12.74 -30.85
C ARG A 4 -6.39 -12.87 -31.19
N THR A 5 -6.83 -12.25 -32.29
CA THR A 5 -8.23 -12.33 -32.72
C THR A 5 -8.66 -13.76 -33.02
N LYS A 6 -7.79 -14.59 -33.62
CA LYS A 6 -8.09 -16.02 -33.88
C LYS A 6 -8.30 -16.82 -32.58
N ARG A 7 -7.49 -16.57 -31.54
CA ARG A 7 -7.61 -17.26 -30.24
C ARG A 7 -8.89 -16.86 -29.50
N ILE A 8 -9.25 -15.58 -29.54
CA ILE A 8 -10.48 -15.04 -28.94
C ILE A 8 -11.71 -15.66 -29.64
N VAL A 9 -11.76 -15.61 -30.97
CA VAL A 9 -12.87 -16.19 -31.74
C VAL A 9 -13.01 -17.70 -31.51
N GLY A 10 -11.90 -18.44 -31.42
CA GLY A 10 -11.93 -19.86 -31.11
C GLY A 10 -12.51 -20.17 -29.72
N LYS A 11 -12.12 -19.41 -28.70
CA LYS A 11 -12.64 -19.57 -27.33
C LYS A 11 -14.13 -19.19 -27.23
N SER A 12 -14.54 -18.10 -27.89
CA SER A 12 -15.94 -17.68 -27.99
C SER A 12 -16.81 -18.73 -28.70
N LEU A 13 -16.29 -19.36 -29.75
CA LEU A 13 -16.99 -20.43 -30.48
C LEU A 13 -17.23 -21.64 -29.58
N VAL A 14 -16.20 -22.10 -28.84
CA VAL A 14 -16.33 -23.24 -27.91
C VAL A 14 -17.35 -22.96 -26.81
N VAL A 15 -17.31 -21.76 -26.19
CA VAL A 15 -18.28 -21.37 -25.16
C VAL A 15 -19.70 -21.31 -25.72
N THR A 16 -19.85 -20.80 -26.95
CA THR A 16 -21.16 -20.73 -27.62
C THR A 16 -21.71 -22.14 -27.92
N ILE A 17 -20.88 -23.07 -28.36
CA ILE A 17 -21.28 -24.48 -28.59
C ILE A 17 -21.74 -25.14 -27.29
N ILE A 18 -20.97 -24.96 -26.19
CA ILE A 18 -21.34 -25.52 -24.88
C ILE A 18 -22.66 -24.92 -24.39
N ALA A 19 -22.86 -23.60 -24.54
CA ALA A 19 -24.10 -22.93 -24.18
C ALA A 19 -25.31 -23.46 -24.97
N VAL A 20 -25.17 -23.63 -26.29
CA VAL A 20 -26.24 -24.22 -27.14
C VAL A 20 -26.61 -25.62 -26.66
N VAL A 21 -25.62 -26.49 -26.40
CA VAL A 21 -25.87 -27.87 -25.93
C VAL A 21 -26.55 -27.87 -24.56
N ALA A 22 -26.10 -27.02 -23.64
CA ALA A 22 -26.69 -26.91 -22.30
C ALA A 22 -28.13 -26.36 -22.34
N THR A 23 -28.38 -25.32 -23.14
CA THR A 23 -29.73 -24.76 -23.32
C THR A 23 -30.68 -25.77 -23.95
N PHE A 24 -30.21 -26.56 -24.92
CA PHE A 24 -31.00 -27.62 -25.55
C PHE A 24 -31.35 -28.72 -24.54
N GLY A 25 -30.37 -29.19 -23.75
CA GLY A 25 -30.60 -30.21 -22.72
C GLY A 25 -31.58 -29.75 -21.62
N LEU A 26 -31.46 -28.50 -21.17
CA LEU A 26 -32.34 -27.91 -20.16
C LEU A 26 -33.78 -27.75 -20.66
N SER A 27 -33.95 -27.27 -21.91
CA SER A 27 -35.27 -27.10 -22.53
C SER A 27 -35.95 -28.45 -22.78
N PHE A 28 -35.20 -29.45 -23.26
CA PHE A 28 -35.73 -30.80 -23.50
C PHE A 28 -36.18 -31.49 -22.19
N THR A 29 -35.36 -31.40 -21.14
CA THR A 29 -35.71 -31.97 -19.82
C THR A 29 -36.91 -31.27 -19.18
N ALA A 30 -36.98 -29.94 -19.23
CA ALA A 30 -38.11 -29.18 -18.70
C ALA A 30 -39.43 -29.53 -19.42
N ARG A 31 -39.40 -29.69 -20.75
CA ARG A 31 -40.59 -30.03 -21.54
C ARG A 31 -41.06 -31.45 -21.32
N LEU A 32 -40.13 -32.42 -21.18
CA LEU A 32 -40.47 -33.79 -20.82
C LEU A 32 -41.10 -33.86 -19.42
N ALA A 33 -40.58 -33.08 -18.46
CA ALA A 33 -41.11 -33.02 -17.10
C ALA A 33 -42.50 -32.35 -17.01
N LEU A 34 -42.77 -31.35 -17.85
CA LEU A 34 -44.05 -30.62 -17.88
C LEU A 34 -45.09 -31.21 -18.86
N GLN A 35 -44.78 -32.33 -19.53
CA GLN A 35 -45.64 -32.98 -20.55
C GLN A 35 -46.06 -32.04 -21.69
N MET A 36 -45.22 -31.07 -22.03
CA MET A 36 -45.47 -30.12 -23.11
C MET A 36 -45.06 -30.70 -24.48
N PRO A 37 -45.79 -30.42 -25.57
CA PRO A 37 -45.41 -30.88 -26.91
C PRO A 37 -44.10 -30.22 -27.40
N ILE A 38 -43.34 -30.96 -28.22
CA ILE A 38 -42.11 -30.48 -28.85
C ILE A 38 -42.51 -29.69 -30.11
N ASP A 39 -42.80 -28.41 -29.92
CA ASP A 39 -43.17 -27.50 -31.02
C ASP A 39 -41.94 -26.89 -31.70
N TRP A 40 -42.10 -26.49 -32.97
CA TRP A 40 -41.07 -25.82 -33.78
C TRP A 40 -40.51 -24.54 -33.11
N LEU A 41 -41.30 -23.85 -32.29
CA LEU A 41 -40.88 -22.67 -31.53
C LEU A 41 -39.71 -22.98 -30.56
N SER A 42 -39.66 -24.22 -30.07
CA SER A 42 -38.60 -24.74 -29.20
C SER A 42 -37.24 -24.82 -29.89
N TRP A 43 -37.27 -25.15 -31.18
CA TRP A 43 -36.07 -25.22 -32.02
C TRP A 43 -35.50 -23.83 -32.27
N VAL A 44 -36.38 -22.83 -32.40
CA VAL A 44 -35.99 -21.43 -32.56
C VAL A 44 -35.36 -20.89 -31.27
N GLU A 45 -35.98 -21.09 -30.10
CA GLU A 45 -35.43 -20.63 -28.81
C GLU A 45 -34.05 -21.23 -28.50
N CYS A 46 -33.87 -22.54 -28.73
CA CYS A 46 -32.61 -23.22 -28.37
C CYS A 46 -31.46 -22.96 -29.34
N THR A 47 -31.76 -22.52 -30.56
CA THR A 47 -30.74 -22.32 -31.60
C THR A 47 -30.42 -20.84 -31.81
N PHE A 48 -31.44 -19.98 -31.90
CA PHE A 48 -31.22 -18.57 -32.24
C PHE A 48 -30.71 -17.75 -31.07
N ILE A 49 -31.29 -17.90 -29.88
CA ILE A 49 -30.97 -17.04 -28.71
C ILE A 49 -29.50 -17.22 -28.26
N PRO A 50 -28.97 -18.45 -28.12
CA PRO A 50 -27.59 -18.63 -27.66
C PRO A 50 -26.55 -18.26 -28.71
N ILE A 51 -26.86 -18.39 -30.01
CA ILE A 51 -25.95 -17.99 -31.09
C ILE A 51 -25.88 -16.46 -31.17
N LEU A 52 -27.04 -15.79 -31.10
CA LEU A 52 -27.14 -14.35 -31.30
C LEU A 52 -26.58 -13.55 -30.12
N ILE A 53 -26.67 -14.10 -28.90
CA ILE A 53 -26.18 -13.44 -27.67
C ILE A 53 -24.84 -14.04 -27.20
N GLY A 54 -24.68 -15.36 -27.27
CA GLY A 54 -23.52 -16.06 -26.69
C GLY A 54 -22.21 -15.73 -27.39
N MET A 55 -22.20 -15.59 -28.72
CA MET A 55 -20.99 -15.22 -29.45
C MET A 55 -20.51 -13.79 -29.13
N PRO A 56 -21.34 -12.74 -29.19
CA PRO A 56 -20.90 -11.40 -28.82
C PRO A 56 -20.59 -11.25 -27.33
N VAL A 57 -21.36 -11.88 -26.43
CA VAL A 57 -21.09 -11.82 -24.98
C VAL A 57 -19.81 -12.56 -24.62
N SER A 58 -19.58 -13.76 -25.16
CA SER A 58 -18.34 -14.49 -24.91
C SER A 58 -17.13 -13.79 -25.51
N ALA A 59 -17.24 -13.21 -26.72
CA ALA A 59 -16.18 -12.38 -27.29
C ALA A 59 -15.88 -11.15 -26.42
N TYR A 60 -16.92 -10.47 -25.93
CA TYR A 60 -16.79 -9.32 -25.03
C TYR A 60 -16.09 -9.72 -23.72
N ILE A 61 -16.57 -10.75 -23.02
CA ILE A 61 -15.97 -11.24 -21.77
C ILE A 61 -14.50 -11.63 -22.00
N PHE A 62 -14.19 -12.30 -23.12
CA PHE A 62 -12.82 -12.72 -23.39
C PHE A 62 -11.88 -11.55 -23.68
N THR A 63 -12.34 -10.55 -24.44
CA THR A 63 -11.56 -9.31 -24.67
C THR A 63 -11.38 -8.50 -23.39
N GLN A 64 -12.39 -8.48 -22.53
CA GLN A 64 -12.37 -7.74 -21.28
C GLN A 64 -11.44 -8.41 -20.26
N SER A 65 -11.41 -9.74 -20.21
CA SER A 65 -10.55 -10.48 -19.29
C SER A 65 -9.05 -10.26 -19.55
N GLU A 66 -8.63 -10.26 -20.82
CA GLU A 66 -7.25 -9.91 -21.19
C GLU A 66 -6.92 -8.45 -20.84
N THR A 67 -7.87 -7.53 -21.03
CA THR A 67 -7.70 -6.11 -20.68
C THR A 67 -7.59 -5.93 -19.16
N ILE A 68 -8.41 -6.62 -18.37
CA ILE A 68 -8.40 -6.55 -16.90
C ILE A 68 -7.03 -6.98 -16.37
N GLN A 69 -6.47 -8.07 -16.89
CA GLN A 69 -5.13 -8.52 -16.51
C GLN A 69 -4.06 -7.49 -16.86
N ASP A 70 -4.07 -6.99 -18.10
CA ASP A 70 -3.12 -5.94 -18.52
C ASP A 70 -3.23 -4.66 -17.68
N THR A 71 -4.44 -4.32 -17.21
CA THR A 71 -4.67 -3.11 -16.40
C THR A 71 -4.21 -3.33 -14.97
N CYS A 72 -4.47 -4.50 -14.40
CA CYS A 72 -3.95 -4.88 -13.08
C CYS A 72 -2.41 -4.90 -13.09
N ASP A 73 -1.78 -5.50 -14.11
CA ASP A 73 -0.33 -5.53 -14.26
C ASP A 73 0.28 -4.12 -14.40
N LYS A 74 -0.39 -3.23 -15.14
CA LYS A 74 0.03 -1.83 -15.26
C LYS A 74 -0.15 -1.06 -13.95
N LEU A 75 -1.24 -1.31 -13.24
CA LEU A 75 -1.52 -0.68 -11.95
C LEU A 75 -0.49 -1.10 -10.91
N GLU A 76 -0.17 -2.39 -10.84
CA GLU A 76 0.86 -2.94 -9.95
C GLU A 76 2.23 -2.33 -10.24
N LYS A 77 2.63 -2.26 -11.51
CA LYS A 77 3.89 -1.61 -11.91
C LYS A 77 3.94 -0.13 -11.58
N SER A 78 2.84 0.59 -11.83
CA SER A 78 2.74 2.01 -11.49
C SER A 78 2.80 2.23 -9.97
N HIS A 79 2.19 1.34 -9.20
CA HIS A 79 2.21 1.40 -7.74
C HIS A 79 3.63 1.15 -7.22
N ALA A 80 4.31 0.12 -7.71
CA ALA A 80 5.69 -0.17 -7.35
C ALA A 80 6.63 1.01 -7.66
N ALA A 81 6.51 1.61 -8.85
CA ALA A 81 7.32 2.77 -9.24
C ALA A 81 7.03 4.00 -8.37
N LEU A 82 5.76 4.22 -7.99
CA LEU A 82 5.39 5.32 -7.09
C LEU A 82 5.93 5.10 -5.68
N THR A 83 5.82 3.88 -5.14
CA THR A 83 6.40 3.51 -3.85
C THR A 83 7.91 3.68 -3.87
N GLU A 84 8.61 3.21 -4.91
CA GLU A 84 10.06 3.39 -5.03
C GLU A 84 10.46 4.87 -5.09
N ALA A 85 9.73 5.70 -5.84
CA ALA A 85 9.97 7.14 -5.89
C ALA A 85 9.71 7.81 -4.53
N HIS A 86 8.65 7.40 -3.82
CA HIS A 86 8.33 7.87 -2.49
C HIS A 86 9.41 7.50 -1.47
N ASP A 87 9.87 6.25 -1.48
CA ASP A 87 10.93 5.75 -0.62
C ASP A 87 12.23 6.47 -0.91
N ARG A 88 12.55 6.72 -2.18
CA ARG A 88 13.75 7.47 -2.58
C ARG A 88 13.71 8.92 -2.10
N LEU A 89 12.57 9.60 -2.21
CA LEU A 89 12.40 10.96 -1.69
C LEU A 89 12.51 11.00 -0.16
N THR A 90 11.92 10.01 0.51
CA THR A 90 11.97 9.87 1.97
C THR A 90 13.39 9.58 2.45
N PHE A 91 14.12 8.73 1.74
CA PHE A 91 15.52 8.40 2.00
C PHE A 91 16.45 9.62 1.81
N VAL A 92 16.27 10.36 0.72
CA VAL A 92 17.04 11.59 0.43
C VAL A 92 16.76 12.68 1.46
N THR A 93 15.58 12.67 2.09
CA THR A 93 15.17 13.65 3.12
C THR A 93 15.23 13.06 4.53
N SER A 94 16.21 12.20 4.81
CA SER A 94 16.43 11.62 6.14
C SER A 94 16.87 12.65 7.18
N HIS A 95 17.29 13.85 6.76
CA HIS A 95 17.76 14.92 7.64
C HIS A 95 16.97 16.21 7.42
N ASP A 96 16.77 16.96 8.50
CA ASP A 96 16.19 18.30 8.48
C ASP A 96 17.21 19.28 7.89
N PRO A 97 16.88 20.01 6.81
CA PRO A 97 17.84 20.86 6.10
C PRO A 97 18.33 22.06 6.92
N MET A 98 17.57 22.46 7.94
CA MET A 98 17.89 23.63 8.78
C MET A 98 18.86 23.27 9.90
N THR A 99 18.59 22.18 10.62
CA THR A 99 19.39 21.76 11.79
C THR A 99 20.44 20.70 11.46
N GLY A 100 20.29 19.95 10.37
CA GLY A 100 21.12 18.80 10.02
C GLY A 100 20.86 17.56 10.87
N LEU A 101 19.87 17.59 11.77
CA LEU A 101 19.44 16.41 12.55
C LEU A 101 18.62 15.46 11.69
N LEU A 102 18.32 14.26 12.20
CA LEU A 102 17.34 13.38 11.54
C LEU A 102 16.00 14.12 11.41
N SER A 103 15.39 14.05 10.22
CA SER A 103 14.01 14.49 10.03
C SER A 103 13.08 13.57 10.82
N ARG A 104 11.82 13.97 11.02
CA ARG A 104 10.80 13.10 11.64
C ARG A 104 10.78 11.70 11.02
N GLY A 105 10.82 11.62 9.69
CA GLY A 105 10.87 10.34 8.96
C GLY A 105 12.14 9.54 9.24
N GLY A 106 13.31 10.19 9.17
CA GLY A 106 14.60 9.55 9.48
C GLY A 106 14.69 9.06 10.93
N PHE A 107 14.14 9.81 11.88
CA PHE A 107 14.14 9.46 13.30
C PHE A 107 13.21 8.27 13.59
N MET A 108 12.00 8.26 13.03
CA MET A 108 11.07 7.12 13.17
C MET A 108 11.67 5.84 12.57
N ALA A 109 12.25 5.91 11.37
CA ALA A 109 12.90 4.76 10.73
C ALA A 109 14.08 4.21 11.56
N ARG A 110 14.78 5.05 12.33
CA ARG A 110 15.83 4.62 13.25
C ARG A 110 15.28 3.91 14.49
N MET A 111 14.13 4.37 15.02
CA MET A 111 13.45 3.72 16.14
C MET A 111 12.88 2.36 15.73
N ASP A 112 12.23 2.28 14.56
CA ASP A 112 11.68 1.02 14.03
C ASP A 112 12.80 -0.04 13.89
N ARG A 113 13.96 0.35 13.37
CA ARG A 113 15.12 -0.55 13.28
C ARG A 113 15.61 -1.06 14.63
N SER A 114 15.73 -0.19 15.65
CA SER A 114 16.13 -0.63 17.00
C SER A 114 15.14 -1.60 17.61
N ARG A 115 13.84 -1.37 17.36
CA ARG A 115 12.77 -2.24 17.84
C ARG A 115 12.88 -3.63 17.23
N ASP A 116 13.13 -3.72 15.93
CA ASP A 116 13.32 -5.00 15.22
C ASP A 116 14.58 -5.75 15.68
N GLU A 117 15.62 -5.02 16.07
CA GLU A 117 16.87 -5.55 16.63
C GLU A 117 16.74 -5.97 18.11
N GLY A 118 15.59 -5.72 18.76
CA GLY A 118 15.32 -6.10 20.14
C GLY A 118 16.02 -5.22 21.18
N GLU A 119 16.43 -4.00 20.81
CA GLU A 119 17.05 -3.04 21.72
C GLU A 119 15.97 -2.34 22.56
N CYS A 120 15.99 -2.50 23.90
CA CYS A 120 15.10 -1.74 24.80
C CYS A 120 15.75 -0.37 25.09
N ASP A 121 15.43 0.61 24.26
CA ASP A 121 15.98 1.99 24.29
C ASP A 121 15.04 2.99 24.98
N THR A 122 15.55 4.18 25.30
CA THR A 122 14.75 5.27 25.92
C THR A 122 14.55 6.41 24.94
N LEU A 123 13.28 6.80 24.74
CA LEU A 123 12.92 7.97 23.94
C LEU A 123 12.71 9.19 24.86
N LEU A 124 13.38 10.29 24.53
CA LEU A 124 13.19 11.60 25.15
C LEU A 124 12.59 12.56 24.11
N LEU A 125 11.44 13.17 24.44
CA LEU A 125 10.84 14.24 23.65
C LEU A 125 11.14 15.57 24.33
N ILE A 126 11.62 16.54 23.56
CA ILE A 126 12.12 17.81 24.05
C ILE A 126 11.40 18.92 23.28
N ASP A 127 10.72 19.80 24.01
CA ASP A 127 10.07 20.98 23.47
C ASP A 127 10.67 22.23 24.15
N PRO A 128 11.24 23.19 23.39
CA PRO A 128 11.80 24.41 23.96
C PRO A 128 10.70 25.36 24.47
N ASP A 129 10.69 25.62 25.77
CA ASP A 129 9.71 26.51 26.40
C ASP A 129 9.71 27.91 25.76
N HIS A 130 8.50 28.45 25.55
CA HIS A 130 8.26 29.82 25.10
C HIS A 130 8.94 30.22 23.77
N PHE A 131 9.25 29.27 22.88
CA PHE A 131 9.92 29.58 21.61
C PHE A 131 9.13 30.57 20.73
N SER A 132 7.79 30.50 20.74
CA SER A 132 6.93 31.49 20.07
C SER A 132 7.25 32.95 20.49
N SER A 133 7.54 33.19 21.77
CA SER A 133 7.91 34.52 22.28
C SER A 133 9.23 35.04 21.71
N ILE A 134 10.17 34.13 21.43
CA ILE A 134 11.43 34.46 20.78
C ILE A 134 11.17 34.90 19.33
N ASN A 135 10.31 34.18 18.60
CA ASN A 135 9.92 34.55 17.24
C ASN A 135 9.21 35.91 17.21
N ASP A 136 8.27 36.15 18.13
CA ASP A 136 7.51 37.39 18.18
C ASP A 136 8.41 38.61 18.46
N ARG A 137 9.41 38.45 19.33
CA ARG A 137 10.30 39.54 19.74
C ARG A 137 11.47 39.78 18.79
N HIS A 138 11.99 38.72 18.17
CA HIS A 138 13.26 38.77 17.43
C HIS A 138 13.14 38.35 15.95
N GLY A 139 11.95 37.94 15.53
CA GLY A 139 11.67 37.44 14.17
C GLY A 139 12.09 35.99 13.97
N HIS A 140 11.46 35.34 12.98
CA HIS A 140 11.68 33.93 12.66
C HIS A 140 13.14 33.58 12.37
N SER A 141 13.88 34.44 11.65
CA SER A 141 15.30 34.19 11.38
C SER A 141 16.14 34.02 12.65
N LYS A 142 15.78 34.71 13.73
CA LYS A 142 16.47 34.54 15.02
C LYS A 142 16.02 33.28 15.75
N GLY A 143 14.75 32.91 15.62
CA GLY A 143 14.24 31.61 16.04
C GLY A 143 14.97 30.45 15.37
N ASP A 144 15.19 30.53 14.05
CA ASP A 144 15.92 29.51 13.29
C ASP A 144 17.36 29.35 13.83
N GLU A 145 18.06 30.45 14.12
CA GLU A 145 19.37 30.39 14.77
C GLU A 145 19.31 29.69 16.15
N VAL A 146 18.25 29.93 16.93
CA VAL A 146 18.07 29.30 18.24
C VAL A 146 17.85 27.80 18.08
N LEU A 147 17.02 27.37 17.14
CA LEU A 147 16.81 25.95 16.83
C LEU A 147 18.10 25.25 16.39
N VAL A 148 18.92 25.91 15.57
CA VAL A 148 20.25 25.39 15.20
C VAL A 148 21.19 25.28 16.41
N ARG A 149 21.14 26.22 17.36
CA ARG A 149 21.92 26.13 18.60
C ARG A 149 21.44 25.01 19.51
N ILE A 150 20.13 24.82 19.64
CA ILE A 150 19.53 23.71 20.40
C ILE A 150 19.96 22.37 19.79
N ALA A 151 19.85 22.23 18.47
CA ALA A 151 20.29 21.03 17.76
C ALA A 151 21.76 20.68 18.06
N LYS A 152 22.65 21.68 17.99
CA LYS A 152 24.07 21.49 18.34
C LYS A 152 24.28 21.10 19.80
N ALA A 153 23.54 21.71 20.73
CA ALA A 153 23.61 21.39 22.15
C ALA A 153 23.16 19.95 22.43
N LEU A 154 22.09 19.49 21.77
CA LEU A 154 21.61 18.12 21.89
C LEU A 154 22.65 17.12 21.36
N VAL A 155 23.19 17.35 20.17
CA VAL A 155 24.25 16.49 19.60
C VAL A 155 25.47 16.41 20.52
N TYR A 156 25.87 17.55 21.11
CA TYR A 156 26.99 17.60 22.05
C TYR A 156 26.70 16.87 23.36
N ALA A 157 25.45 16.88 23.83
CA ALA A 157 25.03 16.19 25.04
C ALA A 157 24.85 14.68 24.84
N THR A 158 24.61 14.24 23.61
CA THR A 158 24.49 12.82 23.26
C THR A 158 25.83 12.14 23.03
N ARG A 159 25.86 10.83 23.26
CA ARG A 159 27.04 9.97 23.06
C ARG A 159 26.92 9.19 21.75
N PRO A 160 28.03 8.61 21.25
CA PRO A 160 27.98 7.72 20.08
C PRO A 160 27.00 6.56 20.30
N GLY A 161 26.10 6.35 19.34
CA GLY A 161 25.05 5.33 19.38
C GLY A 161 23.66 5.90 19.67
N ASP A 162 23.57 7.02 20.38
CA ASP A 162 22.31 7.76 20.52
C ASP A 162 21.96 8.45 19.20
N SER A 163 20.67 8.69 18.96
CA SER A 163 20.19 9.37 17.75
C SER A 163 19.39 10.61 18.12
N VAL A 164 19.56 11.71 17.38
CA VAL A 164 18.87 12.97 17.61
C VAL A 164 18.11 13.37 16.34
N GLY A 165 16.85 13.75 16.49
CA GLY A 165 15.98 14.17 15.40
C GLY A 165 15.14 15.40 15.72
N ARG A 166 14.70 16.10 14.69
CA ARG A 166 13.71 17.18 14.76
C ARG A 166 12.36 16.65 14.28
N LEU A 167 11.38 16.62 15.18
CA LEU A 167 10.10 15.93 14.97
C LEU A 167 8.99 16.87 14.49
N GLY A 168 9.15 18.17 14.73
CA GLY A 168 8.20 19.23 14.41
C GLY A 168 8.89 20.59 14.24
N GLY A 169 8.12 21.67 14.34
CA GLY A 169 8.62 23.04 14.19
C GLY A 169 9.70 23.36 15.24
N GLU A 170 9.38 23.15 16.51
CA GLU A 170 10.28 23.38 17.65
C GLU A 170 10.58 22.10 18.45
N GLU A 171 9.92 20.99 18.14
CA GLU A 171 10.06 19.72 18.85
C GLU A 171 11.28 18.89 18.40
N PHE A 172 12.01 18.35 19.37
CA PHE A 172 13.16 17.46 19.18
C PHE A 172 12.94 16.10 19.85
N GLY A 173 13.55 15.06 19.28
CA GLY A 173 13.59 13.71 19.83
C GLY A 173 15.03 13.26 20.04
N VAL A 174 15.28 12.60 21.17
CA VAL A 174 16.54 11.90 21.44
C VAL A 174 16.23 10.45 21.74
N PHE A 175 16.87 9.55 21.00
CA PHE A 175 16.77 8.13 21.19
C PHE A 175 18.08 7.64 21.83
N VAL A 176 17.99 7.25 23.10
CA VAL A 176 19.14 6.88 23.93
C VAL A 176 19.29 5.37 23.91
N ALA A 177 20.37 4.91 23.28
CA ALA A 177 20.66 3.49 23.19
C ALA A 177 21.00 2.94 24.59
N ARG A 178 20.33 1.86 25.01
CA ARG A 178 20.65 1.24 26.30
C ARG A 178 21.98 0.50 26.18
N ARG A 179 22.85 0.68 27.17
CA ARG A 179 24.07 -0.13 27.27
C ARG A 179 23.68 -1.60 27.32
N ALA A 180 24.31 -2.44 26.50
CA ALA A 180 24.38 -3.88 26.76
C ALA A 180 25.14 -4.11 28.09
N GLN A 181 24.45 -3.94 29.22
CA GLN A 181 24.90 -4.50 30.48
C GLN A 181 24.73 -6.01 30.34
N ARG A 182 25.86 -6.73 30.39
CA ARG A 182 25.86 -8.19 30.51
C ARG A 182 24.87 -8.59 31.61
N ALA A 183 23.88 -9.38 31.20
CA ALA A 183 23.00 -10.21 32.01
C ALA A 183 22.23 -9.53 33.15
N GLY A 184 21.08 -8.95 32.79
CA GLY A 184 19.90 -8.86 33.62
C GLY A 184 18.71 -8.79 32.70
N ARG A 185 18.08 -9.94 32.41
CA ARG A 185 16.87 -10.06 31.60
C ARG A 185 15.76 -9.28 32.31
N TYR A 186 15.62 -8.00 31.99
CA TYR A 186 14.39 -7.27 32.27
C TYR A 186 13.45 -7.62 31.13
N ASP A 187 12.49 -8.47 31.47
CA ASP A 187 11.30 -8.74 30.68
C ASP A 187 10.67 -7.39 30.31
N CYS A 188 10.77 -6.99 29.04
CA CYS A 188 10.05 -5.83 28.51
C CYS A 188 8.58 -6.29 28.43
N GLY A 189 7.93 -6.32 29.60
CA GLY A 189 6.63 -6.94 29.82
C GLY A 189 5.55 -6.30 28.96
N GLU A 190 4.78 -7.16 28.30
CA GLU A 190 3.48 -6.82 27.71
C GLU A 190 2.61 -6.21 28.81
N HIS A 191 2.44 -4.89 28.80
CA HIS A 191 1.38 -4.26 29.58
C HIS A 191 0.05 -4.57 28.87
N PRO A 192 -0.92 -5.26 29.52
CA PRO A 192 -2.21 -5.49 28.95
C PRO A 192 -2.93 -4.14 28.80
N SER A 193 -3.46 -3.90 27.61
CA SER A 193 -4.39 -2.82 27.33
C SER A 193 -5.56 -2.88 28.32
N ALA A 194 -5.61 -1.95 29.25
CA ALA A 194 -6.81 -1.62 30.00
C ALA A 194 -7.06 -0.14 29.78
N TYR A 195 -7.85 0.17 28.75
CA TYR A 195 -8.95 1.13 28.72
C TYR A 195 -9.75 0.91 27.43
#